data_AF-A0A3E2SRW2-F1
#
_entry.id   AF-A0A3E2SRW2-F1
#
_cell.length_a   1.000
_cell.length_b   1.000
_cell.length_c   1.000
_cell.angle_alpha   90.00
_cell.angle_beta   90.00
_cell.angle_gamma   90.00
#
_symmetry.space_group_name_H-M   'P 1'
#
loop_
_entity.id
_entity.type
_entity.pdbx_description
1 polymer ?
#
loop_
_entity_poly.entity_id
_entity_poly.type
_entity_poly.pdbx_seq_one_letter_code
_entity_poly.pdbx_strand_id
1 'polypeptide(L)' 'MENRKRNVHLHVMVTPDELAAIHERMAEAGISNAGAYVRKMAL' A
#
# COMPACT_ATOMS: atom_id res chain seq x y z
N MET A 1 -17.95 -0.93 11.92
CA MET A 1 -17.39 -0.80 10.56
C MET A 1 -17.86 -1.99 9.71
N GLU A 2 -19.17 -2.14 9.51
CA GLU A 2 -19.76 -3.44 9.13
C GLU A 2 -19.81 -3.70 7.61
N ASN A 3 -19.21 -2.84 6.77
CA ASN A 3 -19.38 -2.93 5.31
C ASN A 3 -18.17 -2.50 4.46
N ARG A 4 -16.92 -2.65 4.95
CA ARG A 4 -15.75 -2.51 4.05
C ARG A 4 -15.53 -3.80 3.26
N LYS A 5 -16.01 -3.86 2.02
CA LYS A 5 -15.89 -4.98 1.06
C LYS A 5 -14.46 -5.18 0.49
N ARG A 6 -13.40 -4.97 1.29
CA ARG A 6 -12.00 -5.16 0.87
C ARG A 6 -11.53 -6.57 1.26
N ASN A 7 -12.21 -7.59 0.75
CA ASN A 7 -12.00 -9.00 1.11
C ASN A 7 -11.03 -9.74 0.17
N VAL A 8 -10.55 -9.09 -0.90
CA VAL A 8 -9.53 -9.65 -1.79
C VAL A 8 -8.14 -9.27 -1.28
N HIS A 9 -7.30 -10.26 -1.02
CA HIS A 9 -5.92 -10.06 -0.61
C HIS A 9 -5.04 -9.92 -1.86
N LEU A 10 -4.31 -8.81 -1.97
CA LEU A 10 -3.30 -8.60 -3.00
C LEU A 10 -1.91 -8.86 -2.38
N HIS A 11 -1.23 -9.92 -2.82
CA HIS A 11 0.15 -10.19 -2.44
C HIS A 11 1.07 -9.76 -3.58
N VAL A 12 2.08 -8.94 -3.28
CA VAL A 12 3.05 -8.44 -4.26
C VAL A 12 4.45 -8.81 -3.78
N MET A 13 5.21 -9.47 -4.65
CA MET A 13 6.63 -9.72 -4.42
C MET A 13 7.40 -8.47 -4.81
N VAL A 14 8.25 -7.98 -3.91
CA VAL A 14 9.14 -6.84 -4.15
C VAL A 14 10.53 -7.17 -3.64
N THR A 15 11.52 -6.54 -4.24
CA THR A 15 12.89 -6.52 -3.72
C THR A 15 12.98 -5.59 -2.50
N PRO A 16 14.05 -5.70 -1.69
CA PRO A 16 14.28 -4.80 -0.56
C PRO A 16 14.34 -3.32 -0.98
N ASP A 17 14.95 -3.02 -2.13
CA ASP A 17 15.10 -1.64 -2.62
C ASP A 17 13.76 -1.06 -3.06
N GLU A 18 12.93 -1.86 -3.74
CA GLU A 18 11.57 -1.48 -4.09
C GLU A 18 10.70 -1.25 -2.85
N LEU A 19 10.85 -2.07 -1.80
CA LEU A 19 10.15 -1.88 -0.54
C LEU A 19 10.58 -0.57 0.14
N ALA A 20 11.87 -0.26 0.15
CA ALA A 20 12.39 1.00 0.69
C ALA A 20 11.82 2.21 -0.06
N ALA A 21 11.84 2.17 -1.39
CA ALA A 21 11.28 3.23 -2.23
C ALA A 21 9.77 3.42 -2.00
N ILE A 22 9.02 2.33 -1.78
CA ILE A 22 7.60 2.40 -1.42
C ILE A 22 7.42 3.10 -0.06
N HIS A 23 8.23 2.78 0.94
CA HIS A 23 8.16 3.42 2.26
C HIS A 23 8.48 4.92 2.21
N GLU A 24 9.46 5.34 1.41
CA GLU A 24 9.78 6.76 1.23
C GLU A 24 8.60 7.52 0.63
N ARG A 25 8.04 7.02 -0.48
CA ARG A 25 6.88 7.62 -1.13
C ARG A 25 5.63 7.60 -0.27
N MET A 26 5.51 6.59 0.60
CA MET A 26 4.45 6.53 1.62
C MET A 26 4.59 7.67 2.63
N ALA A 27 5.80 7.95 3.11
CA ALA A 27 6.09 9.04 4.02
C ALA A 27 5.78 10.40 3.37
N GLU A 28 6.20 10.61 2.11
CA GLU A 28 5.90 11.81 1.33
C GLU A 28 4.39 12.03 1.17
N ALA A 29 3.64 10.95 0.93
CA ALA A 29 2.19 10.99 0.78
C ALA A 29 1.43 11.09 2.12
N GLY A 30 2.13 11.00 3.26
CA GLY A 30 1.53 10.96 4.60
C GLY A 30 0.69 9.70 4.86
N ILE A 31 0.99 8.58 4.20
CA ILE A 31 0.23 7.33 4.30
C ILE A 31 1.06 6.29 5.05
N SER A 32 0.61 5.89 6.24
CA SER A 32 1.29 4.86 7.04
C SER A 32 0.88 3.42 6.70
N ASN A 33 -0.26 3.22 6.02
CA ASN A 33 -0.75 1.89 5.67
C ASN A 33 -0.41 1.54 4.22
N ALA A 34 0.44 0.53 4.02
CA ALA A 34 0.87 0.10 2.68
C ALA A 34 -0.31 -0.30 1.79
N GLY A 35 -1.30 -1.01 2.32
CA GLY A 35 -2.52 -1.35 1.57
C GLY A 35 -3.35 -0.14 1.16
N ALA A 36 -3.32 0.96 1.92
CA ALA A 36 -3.97 2.22 1.54
C ALA A 36 -3.17 2.97 0.49
N TYR A 37 -1.84 2.96 0.60
CA TYR A 37 -0.94 3.55 -0.39
C TYR A 37 -1.08 2.86 -1.75
N VAL A 38 -0.96 1.53 -1.79
CA VAL A 38 -1.09 0.74 -3.03
C VAL A 38 -2.46 0.97 -3.68
N ARG A 39 -3.54 0.96 -2.90
CA ARG A 39 -4.89 1.23 -3.45
C ARG A 39 -5.05 2.66 -3.99
N LYS A 40 -4.38 3.66 -3.40
CA LYS A 40 -4.42 5.05 -3.88
C LYS A 40 -3.61 5.24 -5.17
N MET A 41 -2.58 4.43 -5.37
CA MET A 41 -1.71 4.52 -6.55
C MET A 41 -2.18 3.62 -7.71
N ALA A 42 -2.94 2.56 -7.42
CA ALA A 42 -3.41 1.60 -8.42
C ALA A 42 -4.83 1.84 -8.94
N LEU A 43 -5.61 2.75 -8.31
CA LEU A 43 -6.98 3.15 -8.69
C LEU A 43 -7.04 4.66 -8.90
#